data_AF-A0A9D2GUS0-F1
#
_entry.id   AF-A0A9D2GUS0-F1
#
_cell.length_a   1.000
_cell.length_b   1.000
_cell.length_c   1.000
_cell.angle_alpha   90.00
_cell.angle_beta   90.00
_cell.angle_gamma   90.00
#
_symmetry.space_group_name_H-M   'P 1'
#
loop_
_entity.id
_entity.type
_entity.pdbx_description
1 polymer ?
#
loop_
_entity_poly.entity_id
_entity_poly.type
_entity_poly.pdbx_seq_one_letter_code
_entity_poly.pdbx_strand_id
1 'polypeptide(L)'
;MRFRDYIKEKMVLIIGTILALVSVEILLLAYNISILIRVYCAFIIVFVMALAILIEYKKKKDYYNELIKNMEELKEKYLISEIIKTPNFIEGKILKDILQDTGKSMLENVNYYKNIQEDYKEYIELWIHEVKIPIAASKMIIENNKNEVTKSIDEELDKVENYTEQALFYARSNAVEKDYIINKTNLKEIVNGAILKNKTTLLNEKVSIELSNLK
;
A
#
# COMPACT_ATOMS: atom_id res chain seq x y z
N MET A 1 3.78 17.64 18.99
CA MET A 1 2.86 18.61 19.64
C MET A 1 3.62 19.77 20.30
N ARG A 2 3.28 21.04 20.00
CA ARG A 2 3.89 22.22 20.66
C ARG A 2 3.22 22.46 22.02
N PHE A 3 4.01 22.79 23.05
CA PHE A 3 3.49 23.01 24.42
C PHE A 3 2.44 24.13 24.49
N ARG A 4 2.60 25.17 23.67
CA ARG A 4 1.66 26.30 23.59
C ARG A 4 0.25 25.87 23.19
N ASP A 5 0.13 24.93 22.25
CA ASP A 5 -1.17 24.49 21.75
C ASP A 5 -1.89 23.61 22.79
N TYR A 6 -1.13 22.79 23.52
CA TYR A 6 -1.66 22.02 24.63
C TYR A 6 -2.18 22.90 25.78
N ILE A 7 -1.45 23.97 26.13
CA ILE A 7 -1.92 24.91 27.17
C ILE A 7 -3.19 25.62 26.71
N LYS A 8 -3.33 25.94 25.42
CA LYS A 8 -4.57 26.52 24.87
C LYS A 8 -5.77 25.59 25.07
N GLU A 9 -5.61 24.28 24.85
CA GLU A 9 -6.67 23.29 25.11
C GLU A 9 -7.08 23.24 26.58
N LYS A 10 -6.14 23.48 27.50
CA LYS A 10 -6.39 23.47 28.94
C LYS A 10 -6.79 24.85 29.52
N MET A 11 -7.03 25.86 28.68
CA MET A 11 -7.37 27.22 29.15
C MET A 11 -8.61 27.26 30.04
N VAL A 12 -9.65 26.49 29.72
CA VAL A 12 -10.87 26.43 30.55
C VAL A 12 -10.56 25.89 31.95
N LEU A 13 -9.73 24.85 32.04
CA LEU A 13 -9.29 24.27 33.30
C LEU A 13 -8.42 25.26 34.10
N ILE A 14 -7.49 25.94 33.44
CA ILE A 14 -6.63 26.96 34.07
C ILE A 14 -7.45 28.14 34.61
N ILE A 15 -8.37 28.67 33.80
CA ILE A 15 -9.26 29.78 34.20
C ILE A 15 -10.16 29.35 35.36
N GLY A 16 -10.75 28.14 35.28
CA GLY A 16 -11.57 27.60 36.36
C GLY A 16 -10.82 27.48 37.69
N THR A 17 -9.56 27.06 37.66
CA THR A 17 -8.73 26.97 38.87
C THR A 17 -8.29 28.33 39.39
N ILE A 18 -8.03 29.31 38.52
CA ILE A 18 -7.79 30.70 38.96
C ILE A 18 -9.03 31.27 39.66
N LEU A 19 -10.23 31.06 39.12
CA LEU A 19 -11.48 31.49 39.75
C LEU A 19 -11.69 30.81 41.11
N ALA A 20 -11.41 29.51 41.22
CA ALA A 20 -11.47 28.77 42.48
C ALA A 20 -10.42 29.26 43.51
N LEU A 21 -9.21 29.60 43.06
CA LEU A 21 -8.19 30.19 43.92
C LEU A 21 -8.63 31.55 44.47
N VAL A 22 -9.18 32.41 43.62
CA VAL A 22 -9.68 33.73 44.04
C VAL A 22 -10.81 33.59 45.06
N SER A 23 -11.75 32.66 44.88
CA SER A 23 -12.82 32.45 45.85
C SER A 23 -12.31 31.94 47.20
N VAL A 24 -11.30 31.04 47.20
CA VAL A 24 -10.64 30.56 48.42
C VAL A 24 -9.93 31.71 49.15
N GLU A 25 -9.20 32.57 48.43
CA GLU A 25 -8.51 33.72 49.03
C GLU A 25 -9.49 34.75 49.63
N ILE A 26 -10.63 34.99 48.98
CA ILE A 26 -11.70 35.86 49.52
C ILE A 26 -12.25 35.29 50.83
N LEU A 27 -12.46 33.97 50.93
CA LEU A 27 -12.90 33.34 52.17
C LEU A 27 -11.83 33.42 53.26
N LEU A 28 -10.57 33.19 52.91
CA LEU A 28 -9.45 33.26 53.87
C LEU A 28 -9.21 34.69 54.37
N LEU A 29 -9.57 35.73 53.61
CA LEU A 29 -9.53 37.13 54.03
C LEU A 29 -10.48 37.42 55.20
N ALA A 30 -11.63 36.74 55.28
CA ALA A 30 -12.60 36.91 56.35
C ALA A 30 -12.11 36.37 57.71
N TYR A 31 -11.08 35.51 57.70
CA TYR A 31 -10.42 35.00 58.89
C TYR A 31 -9.06 35.68 59.10
N ASN A 32 -8.70 36.00 60.34
CA ASN A 32 -7.45 36.68 60.70
C ASN A 32 -6.23 35.71 60.68
N ILE A 33 -6.09 34.94 59.59
CA ILE A 33 -5.06 33.93 59.38
C ILE A 33 -3.77 34.61 58.90
N SER A 34 -2.61 34.07 59.30
CA SER A 34 -1.30 34.57 58.85
C SER A 34 -1.14 34.53 57.33
N ILE A 35 -0.49 35.55 56.77
CA ILE A 35 -0.27 35.68 55.31
C ILE A 35 0.50 34.48 54.72
N LEU A 36 1.40 33.88 55.52
CA LEU A 36 2.23 32.76 55.10
C LEU A 36 1.40 31.51 54.80
N ILE A 37 0.33 31.26 55.56
CA ILE A 37 -0.58 30.13 55.34
C ILE A 37 -1.39 30.33 54.06
N ARG A 38 -1.85 31.55 53.78
CA ARG A 38 -2.61 31.87 52.55
C ARG A 38 -1.77 31.60 51.30
N VAL A 39 -0.55 32.16 51.26
CA VAL A 39 0.38 31.95 50.15
C VAL A 39 0.72 30.46 49.97
N TYR A 40 0.91 29.71 51.06
CA TYR A 40 1.16 28.27 50.99
C TYR A 40 -0.01 27.49 50.38
N CYS A 41 -1.25 27.81 50.77
CA CYS A 41 -2.46 27.20 50.21
C CYS A 41 -2.63 27.49 48.71
N ALA A 42 -2.41 28.73 48.27
CA ALA A 42 -2.44 29.06 46.85
C ALA A 42 -1.34 28.32 46.08
N PHE A 43 -0.11 28.30 46.63
CA PHE A 43 1.04 27.67 46.00
C PHE A 43 0.82 26.16 45.79
N ILE A 44 0.32 25.44 46.80
CA ILE A 44 0.17 23.98 46.70
C ILE A 44 -0.86 23.59 45.62
N ILE A 45 -1.95 24.35 45.48
CA ILE A 45 -2.98 24.11 44.45
C ILE A 45 -2.39 24.33 43.05
N VAL A 46 -1.69 25.45 42.85
CA VAL A 46 -1.04 25.75 41.56
C VAL A 46 0.04 24.73 41.25
N PHE A 47 0.83 24.32 42.24
CA PHE A 47 1.90 23.35 42.07
C PHE A 47 1.36 21.97 41.66
N VAL A 48 0.32 21.46 42.34
CA VAL A 48 -0.33 20.19 41.99
C VAL A 48 -0.93 20.24 40.58
N MET A 49 -1.60 21.33 40.23
CA MET A 49 -2.12 21.53 38.87
C MET A 49 -1.00 21.53 37.83
N ALA A 50 0.09 22.27 38.07
CA ALA A 50 1.21 22.36 37.15
C ALA A 50 1.85 20.97 36.92
N LEU A 51 2.05 20.20 37.99
CA LEU A 51 2.55 18.82 37.89
C LEU A 51 1.60 17.93 37.09
N ALA A 52 0.28 18.01 37.33
CA ALA A 52 -0.71 17.22 36.60
C ALA A 52 -0.67 17.51 35.09
N ILE A 53 -0.63 18.79 34.71
CA ILE A 53 -0.53 19.25 33.30
C ILE A 53 0.78 18.77 32.66
N LEU A 54 1.91 18.85 33.38
CA LEU A 54 3.21 18.41 32.86
C LEU A 54 3.27 16.90 32.62
N ILE A 55 2.71 16.10 33.54
CA ILE A 55 2.66 14.64 33.40
C ILE A 55 1.76 14.25 32.22
N GLU A 56 0.58 14.86 32.11
CA GLU A 56 -0.35 14.59 30.99
C GLU A 56 0.27 15.01 29.64
N TYR A 57 0.92 16.19 29.59
CA TYR A 57 1.59 16.68 28.39
C TYR A 57 2.70 15.72 27.92
N LYS A 58 3.58 15.27 28.82
CA LYS A 58 4.65 14.33 28.46
C LYS A 58 4.09 13.04 27.87
N LYS A 59 3.13 12.41 28.56
CA LYS A 59 2.50 11.17 28.10
C LYS A 59 1.87 11.30 26.71
N LYS A 60 1.10 12.37 26.47
CA LYS A 60 0.47 12.63 25.17
C LYS A 60 1.51 12.94 24.09
N LYS A 61 2.51 13.78 24.40
CA LYS A 61 3.56 14.16 23.46
C LYS A 61 4.36 12.93 23.00
N ASP A 62 4.78 12.09 23.93
CA ASP A 62 5.57 10.89 23.62
C ASP A 62 4.75 9.93 22.73
N TYR A 63 3.49 9.70 23.08
CA TYR A 63 2.58 8.88 22.28
C TYR A 63 2.39 9.41 20.86
N TYR A 64 2.06 10.69 20.68
CA TYR A 64 1.85 11.26 19.35
C TYR A 64 3.13 11.34 18.52
N ASN A 65 4.28 11.59 19.15
CA ASN A 65 5.56 11.57 18.45
C ASN A 65 5.92 10.15 17.98
N GLU A 66 5.69 9.13 18.82
CA GLU A 66 5.87 7.73 18.42
C GLU A 66 4.93 7.33 17.28
N LEU A 67 3.66 7.75 17.35
CA LEU A 67 2.68 7.53 16.29
C LEU A 67 3.13 8.13 14.94
N ILE A 68 3.56 9.40 14.95
CA ILE A 68 4.02 10.09 13.74
C ILE A 68 5.25 9.41 13.17
N LYS A 69 6.23 9.07 14.02
CA LYS A 69 7.44 8.37 13.59
C LYS A 69 7.12 7.03 12.94
N ASN A 70 6.27 6.22 13.58
CA ASN A 70 5.86 4.92 13.01
C ASN A 70 5.13 5.09 11.67
N MET A 71 4.33 6.14 11.52
CA MET A 71 3.65 6.44 10.26
C MET A 71 4.62 6.86 9.15
N GLU A 72 5.70 7.58 9.48
CA GLU A 72 6.73 7.99 8.51
C GLU A 72 7.60 6.82 8.05
N GLU A 73 7.89 5.85 8.93
CA GLU A 73 8.69 4.66 8.61
C GLU A 73 7.90 3.61 7.81
N LEU A 74 6.56 3.63 7.89
CA LEU A 74 5.70 2.67 7.19
C LEU A 74 5.52 3.00 5.72
N LYS A 75 5.86 2.03 4.86
CA LYS A 75 5.53 2.07 3.42
C LYS A 75 4.01 2.10 3.20
N GLU A 76 3.31 1.14 3.78
CA GLU A 76 1.85 1.01 3.69
C GLU A 76 1.19 1.57 4.96
N LYS A 77 0.73 2.82 4.90
CA LYS A 77 0.27 3.57 6.08
C LYS A 77 -0.96 2.96 6.77
N TYR A 78 -1.78 2.21 6.05
CA TYR A 78 -2.97 1.57 6.62
C TYR A 78 -2.65 0.44 7.61
N LEU A 79 -1.38 0.00 7.68
CA LEU A 79 -0.89 -0.98 8.67
C LEU A 79 -0.53 -0.35 10.03
N ILE A 80 -0.66 0.98 10.18
CA ILE A 80 -0.33 1.68 11.43
C ILE A 80 -1.10 1.13 12.64
N SER A 81 -2.31 0.61 12.41
CA SER A 81 -3.17 0.03 13.44
C SER A 81 -2.60 -1.22 14.10
N GLU A 82 -1.66 -1.91 13.45
CA GLU A 82 -1.00 -3.12 13.97
C GLU A 82 0.19 -2.78 14.88
N ILE A 83 0.80 -1.61 14.70
CA ILE A 83 2.06 -1.22 15.36
C ILE A 83 1.81 -0.24 16.51
N ILE A 84 0.64 0.42 16.53
CA ILE A 84 0.29 1.40 17.55
C ILE A 84 0.12 0.76 18.95
N LYS A 85 0.88 1.28 19.91
CA LYS A 85 0.73 0.93 21.33
C LYS A 85 -0.61 1.43 21.88
N THR A 86 -1.17 0.72 22.85
CA THR A 86 -2.39 1.18 23.52
C THR A 86 -2.06 2.33 24.48
N PRO A 87 -2.63 3.53 24.27
CA PRO A 87 -2.41 4.65 25.18
C PRO A 87 -3.21 4.50 26.49
N ASN A 88 -2.69 5.12 27.55
CA ASN A 88 -3.31 5.13 28.88
C ASN A 88 -4.31 6.28 29.10
N PHE A 89 -4.84 6.89 28.04
CA PHE A 89 -5.85 7.95 28.09
C PHE A 89 -7.01 7.63 27.14
N ILE A 90 -8.21 8.11 27.47
CA ILE A 90 -9.47 7.68 26.83
C ILE A 90 -9.48 8.05 25.36
N GLU A 91 -9.14 9.30 25.02
CA GLU A 91 -9.16 9.80 23.64
C GLU A 91 -8.22 9.01 22.73
N GLY A 92 -7.10 8.54 23.28
CA GLY A 92 -6.14 7.72 22.54
C GLY A 92 -6.63 6.30 22.30
N LYS A 93 -7.41 5.73 23.24
CA LYS A 93 -8.04 4.42 23.04
C LYS A 93 -9.07 4.49 21.93
N ILE A 94 -9.94 5.51 21.97
CA ILE A 94 -10.92 5.77 20.91
C ILE A 94 -10.22 5.97 19.56
N LEU A 95 -9.14 6.75 19.52
CA LEU A 95 -8.35 6.94 18.31
C LEU A 95 -7.79 5.60 17.79
N LYS A 96 -7.25 4.76 18.68
CA LYS A 96 -6.75 3.44 18.32
C LYS A 96 -7.86 2.56 17.73
N ASP A 97 -9.03 2.51 18.36
CA ASP A 97 -10.15 1.70 17.89
C ASP A 97 -10.61 2.14 16.49
N ILE A 98 -10.74 3.46 16.27
CA ILE A 98 -11.05 4.02 14.94
C ILE A 98 -9.97 3.67 13.91
N LEU A 99 -8.69 3.75 14.29
CA LEU A 99 -7.57 3.37 13.42
C LEU A 99 -7.59 1.87 13.09
N GLN A 100 -7.98 1.02 14.03
CA GLN A 100 -8.12 -0.42 13.80
C GLN A 100 -9.27 -0.72 12.84
N ASP A 101 -10.44 -0.11 13.03
CA ASP A 101 -11.58 -0.33 12.14
C ASP A 101 -11.31 0.19 10.72
N THR A 102 -10.73 1.39 10.61
CA THR A 102 -10.36 1.97 9.31
C THR A 102 -9.24 1.18 8.62
N GLY A 103 -8.23 0.75 9.38
CA GLY A 103 -7.15 -0.11 8.88
C GLY A 103 -7.67 -1.45 8.40
N LYS A 104 -8.57 -2.08 9.15
CA LYS A 104 -9.24 -3.33 8.75
C LYS A 104 -10.05 -3.18 7.48
N SER A 105 -10.88 -2.13 7.39
CA SER A 105 -11.67 -1.86 6.18
C SER A 105 -10.78 -1.62 4.95
N MET A 106 -9.67 -0.90 5.12
CA MET A 106 -8.71 -0.71 4.03
C MET A 106 -8.01 -2.01 3.64
N LEU A 107 -7.62 -2.85 4.61
CA LEU A 107 -7.01 -4.15 4.36
C LEU A 107 -7.96 -5.07 3.60
N GLU A 108 -9.23 -5.11 3.97
CA GLU A 108 -10.28 -5.85 3.25
C GLU A 108 -10.41 -5.34 1.80
N ASN A 109 -10.41 -4.02 1.59
CA ASN A 109 -10.49 -3.42 0.26
C ASN A 109 -9.27 -3.75 -0.61
N VAL A 110 -8.06 -3.69 -0.05
CA VAL A 110 -6.83 -4.08 -0.76
C VAL A 110 -6.87 -5.57 -1.13
N ASN A 111 -7.26 -6.43 -0.20
CA ASN A 111 -7.40 -7.87 -0.47
C ASN A 111 -8.48 -8.15 -1.52
N TYR A 112 -9.58 -7.41 -1.52
CA TYR A 112 -10.63 -7.53 -2.53
C TYR A 112 -10.09 -7.28 -3.94
N TYR A 113 -9.36 -6.17 -4.16
CA TYR A 113 -8.76 -5.88 -5.46
C TYR A 113 -7.66 -6.87 -5.84
N LYS A 114 -6.89 -7.35 -4.87
CA LYS A 114 -5.89 -8.39 -5.10
C LYS A 114 -6.55 -9.68 -5.59
N ASN A 115 -7.63 -10.12 -4.95
CA ASN A 115 -8.36 -11.32 -5.35
C ASN A 115 -8.98 -11.15 -6.74
N ILE A 116 -9.58 -10.00 -7.06
CA ILE A 116 -10.07 -9.72 -8.41
C ILE A 116 -8.95 -9.83 -9.45
N GLN A 117 -7.76 -9.33 -9.13
CA GLN A 117 -6.62 -9.41 -10.04
C GLN A 117 -6.16 -10.85 -10.26
N GLU A 118 -6.17 -11.67 -9.21
CA GLU A 118 -5.87 -13.11 -9.29
C GLU A 118 -6.94 -13.84 -10.13
N ASP A 119 -8.23 -13.62 -9.84
CA ASP A 119 -9.35 -14.20 -10.60
C ASP A 119 -9.30 -13.81 -12.09
N TYR A 120 -8.99 -12.55 -12.39
CA TYR A 120 -8.83 -12.07 -13.76
C TYR A 120 -7.68 -12.77 -14.49
N LYS A 121 -6.56 -13.01 -13.80
CA LYS A 121 -5.42 -13.73 -14.36
C LYS A 121 -5.81 -15.17 -14.68
N GLU A 122 -6.42 -15.88 -13.74
CA GLU A 122 -6.89 -17.26 -13.94
C GLU A 122 -7.88 -17.36 -15.10
N TYR A 123 -8.81 -16.41 -15.18
CA TYR A 123 -9.75 -16.31 -16.29
C TYR A 123 -9.06 -16.17 -17.64
N ILE A 124 -8.09 -15.26 -17.78
CA ILE A 124 -7.35 -15.08 -19.04
C ILE A 124 -6.53 -16.33 -19.38
N GLU A 125 -5.90 -16.99 -18.40
CA GLU A 125 -5.15 -18.23 -18.64
C GLU A 125 -6.05 -19.35 -19.17
N LEU A 126 -7.23 -19.53 -18.58
CA LEU A 126 -8.23 -20.51 -19.04
C LEU A 126 -8.74 -20.15 -20.44
N TRP A 127 -9.12 -18.89 -20.67
CA TRP A 127 -9.61 -18.43 -21.96
C TRP A 127 -8.58 -18.65 -23.07
N ILE A 128 -7.29 -18.40 -22.80
CA ILE A 128 -6.21 -18.63 -23.76
C ILE A 128 -6.04 -20.12 -24.07
N HIS A 129 -6.14 -20.99 -23.06
CA HIS A 129 -6.13 -22.43 -23.27
C HIS A 129 -7.31 -22.86 -24.17
N GLU A 130 -8.51 -22.36 -23.92
CA GLU A 130 -9.69 -22.64 -24.74
C GLU A 130 -9.55 -22.14 -26.18
N VAL A 131 -8.94 -20.96 -26.41
CA VAL A 131 -8.66 -20.42 -27.75
C VAL A 131 -7.62 -21.25 -28.50
N LYS A 132 -6.65 -21.85 -27.82
CA LYS A 132 -5.63 -22.70 -28.45
C LYS A 132 -6.19 -24.02 -29.01
N ILE A 133 -7.25 -24.57 -28.41
CA ILE A 133 -7.89 -25.82 -28.86
C ILE A 133 -8.41 -25.72 -30.31
N PRO A 134 -9.28 -24.75 -30.68
CA PRO A 134 -9.75 -24.61 -32.05
C PRO A 134 -8.63 -24.21 -33.01
N ILE A 135 -7.63 -23.44 -32.60
CA ILE A 135 -6.45 -23.14 -33.45
C ILE A 135 -5.74 -24.45 -33.82
N ALA A 136 -5.45 -25.30 -32.84
CA ALA A 136 -4.81 -26.59 -33.08
C ALA A 136 -5.67 -27.50 -33.97
N ALA A 137 -6.99 -27.55 -33.72
CA ALA A 137 -7.92 -28.31 -34.56
C ALA A 137 -7.95 -27.79 -36.01
N SER A 138 -7.98 -26.46 -36.20
CA SER A 138 -7.94 -25.84 -37.53
C SER A 138 -6.62 -26.15 -38.26
N LYS A 139 -5.48 -26.07 -37.56
CA LYS A 139 -4.17 -26.47 -38.11
C LYS A 139 -4.14 -27.94 -38.52
N MET A 140 -4.73 -28.85 -37.72
CA MET A 140 -4.88 -30.26 -38.09
C MET A 140 -5.74 -30.45 -39.35
N ILE A 141 -6.82 -29.69 -39.50
CA ILE A 141 -7.68 -29.75 -40.71
C ILE A 141 -6.90 -29.25 -41.94
N ILE A 142 -6.15 -28.15 -41.80
CA ILE A 142 -5.31 -27.57 -42.85
C ILE A 142 -4.22 -28.56 -43.29
N GLU A 143 -3.53 -29.19 -42.34
CA GLU A 143 -2.48 -30.17 -42.62
C GLU A 143 -3.02 -31.36 -43.45
N ASN A 144 -4.28 -31.76 -43.23
CA ASN A 144 -4.94 -32.81 -44.02
C ASN A 144 -5.47 -32.34 -45.38
N ASN A 145 -5.57 -31.03 -45.64
CA ASN A 145 -6.20 -30.45 -46.84
C ASN A 145 -5.32 -29.36 -47.47
N LYS A 146 -4.05 -29.66 -47.75
CA LYS A 146 -3.08 -28.66 -48.25
C LYS A 146 -3.44 -28.16 -49.66
N ASN A 147 -3.73 -26.86 -49.77
CA ASN A 147 -3.93 -26.12 -51.01
C ASN A 147 -3.60 -24.62 -50.77
N GLU A 148 -3.66 -23.79 -51.81
CA GLU A 148 -3.31 -22.36 -51.68
C GLU A 148 -4.25 -21.61 -50.70
N VAL A 149 -5.53 -21.96 -50.66
CA VAL A 149 -6.51 -21.34 -49.76
C VAL A 149 -6.21 -21.73 -48.31
N THR A 150 -5.99 -23.01 -48.02
CA THR A 150 -5.68 -23.47 -46.65
C THR A 150 -4.33 -22.96 -46.16
N LYS A 151 -3.35 -22.74 -47.05
CA LYS A 151 -2.10 -22.06 -46.71
C LYS A 151 -2.33 -20.60 -46.29
N SER A 152 -3.16 -19.86 -47.01
CA SER A 152 -3.48 -18.47 -46.63
C SER A 152 -4.24 -18.40 -45.29
N ILE A 153 -5.10 -19.38 -44.99
CA ILE A 153 -5.80 -19.47 -43.70
C ILE A 153 -4.82 -19.79 -42.57
N ASP A 154 -3.84 -20.67 -42.82
CA ASP A 154 -2.80 -21.03 -41.84
C ASP A 154 -1.97 -19.79 -41.42
N GLU A 155 -1.60 -18.95 -42.39
CA GLU A 155 -0.88 -17.69 -42.12
C GLU A 155 -1.69 -16.71 -41.25
N GLU A 156 -3.01 -16.65 -41.40
CA GLU A 156 -3.88 -15.85 -40.52
C GLU A 156 -4.05 -16.49 -39.14
N LEU A 157 -4.14 -17.81 -39.05
CA LEU A 157 -4.17 -18.53 -37.76
C LEU A 157 -2.88 -18.34 -36.96
N ASP A 158 -1.73 -18.31 -37.63
CA ASP A 158 -0.44 -17.98 -37.00
C ASP A 158 -0.46 -16.57 -36.38
N LYS A 159 -1.08 -15.58 -37.05
CA LYS A 159 -1.23 -14.24 -36.48
C LYS A 159 -2.13 -14.25 -35.25
N VAL A 160 -3.27 -14.95 -35.31
CA VAL A 160 -4.18 -15.09 -34.17
C VAL A 160 -3.46 -15.74 -32.98
N GLU A 161 -2.75 -16.84 -33.21
CA GLU A 161 -1.96 -17.51 -32.17
C GLU A 161 -0.93 -16.55 -31.54
N ASN A 162 -0.20 -15.80 -32.35
CA ASN A 162 0.76 -14.81 -31.86
C ASN A 162 0.10 -13.67 -31.05
N TYR A 163 -1.10 -13.20 -31.42
CA TYR A 163 -1.84 -12.21 -30.62
C TYR A 163 -2.33 -12.79 -29.29
N THR A 164 -2.79 -14.05 -29.30
CA THR A 164 -3.17 -14.76 -28.08
C THR A 164 -1.97 -14.93 -27.14
N GLU A 165 -0.79 -15.26 -27.66
CA GLU A 165 0.43 -15.36 -26.84
C GLU A 165 0.85 -14.01 -26.25
N GLN A 166 0.70 -12.91 -27.00
CA GLN A 166 0.94 -11.55 -26.48
C GLN A 166 -0.01 -11.20 -25.33
N ALA A 167 -1.30 -11.54 -25.45
CA ALA A 167 -2.27 -11.34 -24.39
C ALA A 167 -1.91 -12.15 -23.12
N LEU A 168 -1.46 -13.41 -23.29
CA LEU A 168 -0.99 -14.23 -22.17
C LEU A 168 0.21 -13.58 -21.46
N PHE A 169 1.17 -13.13 -22.25
CA PHE A 169 2.37 -12.48 -21.73
C PHE A 169 2.01 -11.23 -20.92
N TYR A 170 1.10 -10.39 -21.43
CA TYR A 170 0.65 -9.21 -20.72
C TYR A 170 -0.09 -9.56 -19.41
N ALA A 171 -0.99 -10.54 -19.42
CA ALA A 171 -1.70 -10.99 -18.22
C ALA A 171 -0.75 -11.51 -17.13
N ARG A 172 0.38 -12.14 -17.52
CA ARG A 172 1.41 -12.63 -16.59
C ARG A 172 2.47 -11.59 -16.21
N SER A 173 2.53 -10.44 -16.90
CA SER A 173 3.61 -9.44 -16.74
C SER A 173 3.69 -8.80 -15.34
N ASN A 174 2.64 -8.90 -14.52
CA ASN A 174 2.68 -8.45 -13.12
C ASN A 174 3.35 -9.46 -12.18
N ALA A 175 3.67 -10.68 -12.64
CA ALA A 175 4.28 -11.76 -11.85
C ALA A 175 5.56 -12.33 -12.51
N VAL A 176 6.28 -11.48 -13.25
CA VAL A 176 7.50 -11.81 -14.02
C VAL A 176 8.55 -12.50 -13.14
N GLU A 177 8.69 -12.12 -11.87
CA GLU A 177 9.73 -12.66 -10.98
C GLU A 177 9.72 -14.19 -10.80
N LYS A 178 8.55 -14.85 -10.97
CA LYS A 178 8.40 -16.29 -10.75
C LYS A 178 8.62 -17.15 -11.99
N ASP A 179 8.59 -16.55 -13.17
CA ASP A 179 8.56 -17.27 -14.45
C ASP A 179 9.91 -17.28 -15.19
N TYR A 180 10.96 -16.67 -14.63
CA TYR A 180 12.25 -16.55 -15.30
C TYR A 180 13.28 -17.50 -14.71
N ILE A 181 13.91 -18.28 -15.58
CA ILE A 181 15.10 -19.07 -15.25
C ILE A 181 16.30 -18.38 -15.91
N ILE A 182 17.18 -17.80 -15.09
CA ILE A 182 18.40 -17.13 -15.58
C ILE A 182 19.46 -18.19 -15.85
N ASN A 183 19.72 -18.46 -17.12
CA ASN A 183 20.74 -19.40 -17.56
C ASN A 183 21.69 -18.75 -18.58
N LYS A 184 22.92 -19.24 -18.65
CA LYS A 184 23.86 -18.85 -19.71
C LYS A 184 23.40 -19.47 -21.03
N THR A 185 23.09 -18.64 -22.02
CA THR A 185 22.58 -19.07 -23.33
C THR A 185 23.41 -18.49 -24.47
N ASN A 186 23.37 -19.14 -25.63
CA ASN A 186 24.03 -18.67 -26.84
C ASN A 186 23.09 -17.73 -27.61
N LEU A 187 23.45 -16.44 -27.68
CA LEU A 187 22.61 -15.42 -28.31
C LEU A 187 22.41 -15.69 -29.81
N LYS A 188 23.44 -16.23 -30.48
CA LYS A 188 23.39 -16.55 -31.91
C LYS A 188 22.35 -17.63 -32.22
N GLU A 189 22.20 -18.62 -31.34
CA GLU A 189 21.20 -19.68 -31.51
C GLU A 189 19.79 -19.15 -31.36
N ILE A 190 19.56 -18.29 -30.36
CA ILE A 190 18.24 -17.65 -30.12
C ILE A 190 17.84 -16.80 -31.32
N VAL A 191 18.74 -15.94 -31.81
CA VAL A 191 18.47 -15.06 -32.96
C VAL A 191 18.21 -15.87 -34.23
N ASN A 192 19.00 -16.92 -34.49
CA ASN A 192 18.75 -17.81 -35.62
C ASN A 192 17.40 -18.54 -35.51
N GLY A 193 17.01 -18.97 -34.31
CA GLY A 193 15.69 -19.56 -34.07
C GLY A 193 14.55 -18.58 -34.39
N ALA A 194 14.69 -17.32 -33.98
CA ALA A 194 13.71 -16.28 -34.29
C ALA A 194 13.61 -15.98 -35.80
N ILE A 195 14.74 -15.98 -36.52
CA ILE A 195 14.78 -15.78 -37.98
C ILE A 195 14.09 -16.95 -38.69
N LEU A 196 14.37 -18.18 -38.27
CA LEU A 196 13.75 -19.38 -38.84
C LEU A 196 12.23 -19.38 -38.62
N LYS A 197 11.76 -19.01 -37.42
CA LYS A 197 10.33 -18.92 -37.09
C LYS A 197 9.60 -17.91 -37.98
N ASN A 198 10.25 -16.80 -38.34
CA ASN A 198 9.64 -15.72 -39.14
C ASN A 198 10.03 -15.75 -40.63
N LYS A 199 10.65 -16.84 -41.10
CA LYS A 199 11.23 -16.94 -42.45
C LYS A 199 10.25 -16.57 -43.56
N THR A 200 9.02 -17.08 -43.50
CA THR A 200 8.01 -16.88 -44.55
C THR A 200 7.64 -15.40 -44.68
N THR A 201 7.39 -14.72 -43.56
CA THR A 201 7.10 -13.29 -43.50
C THR A 201 8.28 -12.46 -44.01
N LEU A 202 9.51 -12.78 -43.57
CA LEU A 202 10.71 -12.05 -43.96
C LEU A 202 10.98 -12.14 -45.48
N LEU A 203 10.69 -13.29 -46.08
CA LEU A 203 10.81 -13.49 -47.53
C LEU A 203 9.70 -12.74 -48.31
N ASN A 204 8.46 -12.79 -47.82
CA ASN A 204 7.33 -12.10 -48.44
C ASN A 204 7.54 -10.57 -48.43
N GLU A 205 8.03 -10.02 -47.32
CA GLU A 205 8.31 -8.59 -47.13
C GLU A 205 9.69 -8.15 -47.70
N LYS A 206 10.46 -9.06 -48.30
CA LYS A 206 11.79 -8.82 -48.89
C LYS A 206 12.78 -8.14 -47.93
N VAL A 207 12.79 -8.56 -46.67
CA VAL A 207 13.65 -8.00 -45.63
C VAL A 207 15.07 -8.59 -45.72
N SER A 208 16.10 -7.75 -45.74
CA SER A 208 17.51 -8.18 -45.61
C SER A 208 17.93 -8.26 -44.15
N ILE A 209 18.58 -9.36 -43.75
CA ILE A 209 19.00 -9.60 -42.36
C ILE A 209 20.52 -9.46 -42.26
N GLU A 210 20.99 -8.58 -41.36
CA GLU A 210 22.41 -8.45 -41.03
C GLU A 210 22.68 -8.96 -39.62
N LEU A 211 23.63 -9.90 -39.49
CA LEU A 211 24.00 -10.54 -38.22
C LEU A 211 25.43 -10.17 -37.82
N SER A 212 25.67 -8.88 -37.58
CA SER A 212 26.95 -8.40 -37.06
C SER A 212 27.00 -8.47 -35.53
N ASN A 213 28.07 -9.05 -34.98
CA ASN A 213 28.43 -9.07 -33.54
C ASN A 213 27.62 -9.95 -32.58
N LEU A 214 27.01 -11.05 -33.04
CA LEU A 214 26.38 -12.03 -32.14
C LEU A 214 27.43 -12.98 -31.53
N LYS A 215 27.75 -12.82 -30.24
CA LYS A 215 28.58 -13.74 -29.43
C LYS A 215 27.70 -14.57 -28.49
#